data_AF-A0A2E7CQ47-F1
#
_entry.id   AF-A0A2E7CQ47-F1
#
_cell.length_a   1.000
_cell.length_b   1.000
_cell.length_c   1.000
_cell.angle_alpha   90.00
_cell.angle_beta   90.00
_cell.angle_gamma   90.00
#
_symmetry.space_group_name_H-M   'P 1'
#
loop_
_entity.id
_entity.type
_entity.pdbx_description
1 polymer ?
#
loop_
_entity_poly.entity_id
_entity_poly.type
_entity_poly.pdbx_seq_one_letter_code
_entity_poly.pdbx_strand_id
1 'polypeptide(L)'
;MPLSAQNESINTSAVNSSNGEESTYIFVEGGKRIEKPKTVEEQISSYSIEQVNAMINAYNTKLDYVNDLSKNGNNYDAWKKRVIYELDLLNQRKKILQR
;
A
#
# COMPACT_ATOMS: atom_id res chain seq x y z
N MET A 1 22.41 -25.84 -27.54
CA MET A 1 21.52 -25.94 -26.36
C MET A 1 21.89 -27.20 -25.61
N PRO A 2 22.18 -27.13 -24.29
CA PRO A 2 21.15 -26.87 -23.30
C PRO A 2 21.47 -25.75 -22.29
N LEU A 3 20.40 -25.19 -21.72
CA LEU A 3 20.38 -24.14 -20.71
C LEU A 3 20.37 -24.81 -19.33
N SER A 4 21.47 -24.77 -18.58
CA SER A 4 21.48 -25.12 -17.16
C SER A 4 21.14 -23.87 -16.35
N ALA A 5 19.88 -23.74 -15.96
CA ALA A 5 19.47 -22.81 -14.92
C ALA A 5 19.89 -23.39 -13.56
N GLN A 6 21.01 -22.92 -13.02
CA GLN A 6 21.38 -23.19 -11.63
C GLN A 6 20.72 -22.15 -10.72
N ASN A 7 19.81 -22.69 -9.92
CA ASN A 7 19.15 -22.15 -8.74
C ASN A 7 20.04 -21.21 -7.89
N GLU A 8 19.86 -19.89 -8.03
CA GLU A 8 20.36 -18.93 -7.04
C GLU A 8 19.39 -18.90 -5.87
N SER A 9 19.75 -19.63 -4.80
CA SER A 9 19.11 -19.53 -3.50
C SER A 9 19.17 -18.09 -3.01
N ILE A 10 18.02 -17.43 -2.91
CA ILE A 10 17.92 -16.10 -2.30
C ILE A 10 18.22 -16.27 -0.81
N ASN A 11 19.42 -15.89 -0.39
CA ASN A 11 19.86 -15.84 0.99
C ASN A 11 19.19 -14.64 1.68
N THR A 12 17.99 -14.84 2.23
CA THR A 12 17.34 -13.84 3.11
C THR A 12 17.92 -13.94 4.52
N SER A 13 19.14 -13.46 4.71
CA SER A 13 19.72 -13.24 6.04
C SER A 13 20.29 -11.82 6.12
N ALA A 14 19.42 -10.87 6.41
CA ALA A 14 19.80 -9.58 7.00
C ALA A 14 18.66 -9.11 7.92
N VAL A 15 18.46 -9.86 9.02
CA VAL A 15 17.90 -9.28 10.23
C VAL A 15 18.94 -8.30 10.75
N ASN A 16 18.66 -7.00 10.65
CA ASN A 16 19.27 -6.02 11.52
C ASN A 16 18.17 -5.34 12.32
N SER A 17 18.02 -5.81 13.55
CA SER A 17 17.30 -5.10 14.61
C SER A 17 18.05 -3.82 14.94
N SER A 18 17.46 -2.67 14.66
CA SER A 18 17.79 -1.42 15.32
C SER A 18 16.48 -0.76 15.75
N ASN A 19 16.33 -0.58 17.06
CA ASN A 19 15.19 0.05 17.69
C ASN A 19 14.79 1.38 17.02
N GLY A 20 13.49 1.52 16.74
CA GLY A 20 12.80 2.80 16.75
C GLY A 20 13.13 3.77 15.63
N GLU A 21 12.71 3.45 14.41
CA GLU A 21 12.07 4.34 13.42
C GLU A 21 12.08 3.59 12.08
N GLU A 22 10.91 3.15 11.63
CA GLU A 22 10.70 2.36 10.41
C GLU A 22 10.91 3.23 9.15
N SER A 23 12.13 3.75 8.96
CA SER A 23 12.54 4.45 7.76
C SER A 23 12.76 3.44 6.63
N THR A 24 11.67 2.94 6.08
CA THR A 24 11.72 2.07 4.93
C THR A 24 12.07 2.96 3.73
N TYR A 25 13.22 2.79 3.08
CA TYR A 25 13.58 3.55 1.86
C TYR A 25 13.20 2.74 0.61
N ILE A 26 12.62 3.37 -0.42
CA ILE A 26 12.48 2.76 -1.76
C ILE A 26 13.56 3.41 -2.63
N PHE A 27 14.48 2.60 -3.14
CA PHE A 27 15.57 3.05 -4.01
C PHE A 27 15.06 3.15 -5.45
N VAL A 28 15.31 4.29 -6.10
CA VAL A 28 15.10 4.48 -7.55
C VAL A 28 16.43 4.90 -8.17
N GLU A 29 16.79 4.26 -9.28
CA GLU A 29 18.03 4.44 -10.03
C GLU A 29 18.20 5.92 -10.43
N GLY A 30 19.16 6.62 -9.81
CA GLY A 30 19.35 8.07 -9.93
C GLY A 30 19.78 8.80 -8.65
N GLY A 31 19.87 8.11 -7.50
CA GLY A 31 20.55 8.62 -6.29
C GLY A 31 19.80 9.70 -5.50
N LYS A 32 18.62 10.14 -5.95
CA LYS A 32 17.77 11.05 -5.18
C LYS A 32 16.90 10.24 -4.21
N ARG A 33 17.10 10.48 -2.91
CA ARG A 33 16.23 9.96 -1.85
C ARG A 33 14.84 10.57 -2.04
N ILE A 34 13.88 9.78 -2.49
CA ILE A 34 12.48 10.17 -2.46
C ILE A 34 12.02 9.91 -1.04
N GLU A 35 11.71 10.99 -0.30
CA GLU A 35 11.09 10.87 1.02
C GLU A 35 9.79 10.08 0.86
N LYS A 36 9.64 9.02 1.65
CA LYS A 36 8.37 8.32 1.68
C LYS A 36 7.30 9.23 2.30
N PRO A 37 6.06 9.11 1.84
CA PRO A 37 4.96 9.79 2.51
C PRO A 37 4.90 9.34 3.97
N LYS A 38 4.83 10.29 4.90
CA LYS A 38 4.81 10.04 6.34
C LYS A 38 3.42 9.61 6.79
N THR A 39 2.38 9.92 6.01
CA THR A 39 1.00 9.54 6.29
C THR A 39 0.27 9.03 5.06
N VAL A 40 -0.88 8.39 5.27
CA VAL A 40 -1.71 7.88 4.17
C VAL A 40 -2.38 9.02 3.39
N GLU A 41 -2.68 10.13 4.05
CA GLU A 41 -3.17 11.36 3.41
C GLU A 41 -2.12 11.92 2.46
N GLU A 42 -0.86 12.03 2.90
CA GLU A 42 0.25 12.47 2.05
C GLU A 42 0.44 11.53 0.87
N GLN A 43 0.41 10.21 1.11
CA GLN A 43 0.53 9.21 0.06
C GLN A 43 -0.59 9.34 -0.98
N ILE A 44 -1.84 9.38 -0.56
CA ILE A 44 -3.01 9.51 -1.46
C ILE A 44 -2.99 10.84 -2.21
N SER A 45 -2.53 11.92 -1.55
CA SER A 45 -2.42 13.23 -2.18
C SER A 45 -1.45 13.25 -3.38
N SER A 46 -0.45 12.35 -3.38
CA SER A 46 0.54 12.24 -4.46
C SER A 46 0.06 11.43 -5.67
N TYR A 47 -1.05 10.70 -5.56
CA TYR A 47 -1.51 9.80 -6.61
C TYR A 47 -2.03 10.53 -7.84
N SER A 48 -1.75 9.95 -9.02
CA SER A 48 -2.36 10.31 -10.30
C SER A 48 -3.83 9.84 -10.39
N ILE A 49 -4.57 10.32 -11.38
CA ILE A 49 -5.98 9.94 -11.54
C ILE A 49 -6.14 8.44 -11.85
N GLU A 50 -5.23 7.84 -12.61
CA GLU A 50 -5.22 6.40 -12.89
C GLU A 50 -4.95 5.59 -11.62
N GLN A 51 -3.96 6.01 -10.83
CA GLN A 51 -3.63 5.38 -9.56
C GLN A 51 -4.79 5.48 -8.57
N VAL A 52 -5.44 6.64 -8.48
CA VAL A 52 -6.62 6.84 -7.63
C VAL A 52 -7.75 5.90 -8.04
N ASN A 53 -8.06 5.79 -9.34
CA ASN A 53 -9.12 4.89 -9.81
C ASN A 53 -8.78 3.41 -9.53
N ALA A 54 -7.53 3.00 -9.76
CA ALA A 54 -7.09 1.63 -9.44
C ALA A 54 -7.20 1.34 -7.94
N MET A 55 -6.78 2.29 -7.10
CA MET A 55 -6.83 2.16 -5.64
C MET A 55 -8.27 2.15 -5.12
N ILE A 56 -9.18 2.95 -5.68
CA ILE A 56 -10.62 2.89 -5.34
C ILE A 56 -11.17 1.48 -5.60
N ASN A 57 -10.86 0.90 -6.77
CA ASN A 57 -11.30 -0.46 -7.08
C ASN A 57 -10.74 -1.49 -6.10
N ALA A 58 -9.45 -1.42 -5.79
CA ALA A 58 -8.82 -2.31 -4.81
C ALA A 58 -9.42 -2.18 -3.41
N TYR A 59 -9.74 -0.95 -2.98
CA TYR A 59 -10.33 -0.70 -1.66
C TYR A 59 -11.80 -1.12 -1.58
N ASN A 60 -12.56 -1.04 -2.68
CA ASN A 60 -13.90 -1.62 -2.75
C ASN A 60 -13.85 -3.14 -2.56
N THR A 61 -12.95 -3.84 -3.26
CA THR A 61 -12.77 -5.30 -3.06
C THR A 61 -12.33 -5.62 -1.63
N LYS A 62 -11.44 -4.82 -1.05
CA LYS A 62 -11.04 -4.99 0.36
C LYS A 62 -12.22 -4.76 1.31
N LEU A 63 -13.07 -3.78 1.04
CA LEU A 63 -14.25 -3.49 1.85
C LEU A 63 -15.24 -4.65 1.83
N ASP A 64 -15.48 -5.24 0.67
CA ASP A 64 -16.35 -6.43 0.54
C ASP A 64 -15.80 -7.61 1.34
N TYR A 65 -14.50 -7.89 1.20
CA TYR A 65 -13.83 -8.93 1.98
C TYR A 65 -13.94 -8.70 3.49
N VAL A 66 -13.69 -7.47 3.96
CA VAL A 66 -13.81 -7.13 5.39
C VAL A 66 -15.27 -7.23 5.86
N ASN A 67 -16.24 -6.85 5.03
CA ASN A 67 -17.65 -7.01 5.34
C ASN A 67 -18.03 -8.48 5.51
N ASP A 68 -17.56 -9.36 4.64
CA ASP A 68 -17.82 -10.80 4.77
C ASP A 68 -17.14 -11.40 6.00
N LEU A 69 -15.91 -11.01 6.29
CA LEU A 69 -15.22 -11.42 7.52
C LEU A 69 -15.92 -10.93 8.80
N SER A 70 -16.49 -9.71 8.79
CA SER A 70 -17.20 -9.15 9.95
C SER A 70 -18.44 -9.95 10.32
N LYS A 71 -19.07 -10.67 9.37
CA LYS A 71 -20.23 -11.54 9.62
C LYS A 71 -19.87 -12.78 10.46
N ASN A 72 -18.59 -13.17 10.48
CA ASN A 72 -18.09 -14.37 11.17
C ASN A 72 -17.63 -14.11 12.62
N GLY A 73 -17.99 -12.97 13.22
CA GLY A 73 -17.86 -12.75 14.67
C GLY A 73 -16.51 -12.25 15.17
N ASN A 74 -15.63 -11.77 14.28
CA ASN A 74 -14.31 -11.26 14.65
C ASN A 74 -14.24 -9.71 14.65
N ASN A 75 -13.27 -9.19 15.40
CA ASN A 75 -13.04 -7.77 15.72
C ASN A 75 -12.52 -6.93 14.53
N TYR A 76 -13.17 -7.03 13.37
CA TYR A 76 -12.78 -6.37 12.12
C TYR A 76 -13.31 -4.94 11.98
N ASP A 77 -14.03 -4.42 12.97
CA ASP A 77 -14.59 -3.07 12.95
C ASP A 77 -13.52 -1.98 12.80
N ALA A 78 -12.36 -2.16 13.45
CA ALA A 78 -11.24 -1.23 13.31
C ALA A 78 -10.68 -1.23 11.88
N TRP A 79 -10.56 -2.41 11.26
CA TRP A 79 -10.12 -2.55 9.88
C TRP A 79 -11.15 -1.99 8.90
N LYS A 80 -12.43 -2.24 9.13
CA LYS A 80 -13.52 -1.67 8.33
C LYS A 80 -13.49 -0.14 8.35
N LYS A 81 -13.36 0.46 9.53
CA LYS A 81 -13.21 1.91 9.69
C LYS A 81 -12.00 2.44 8.92
N ARG A 82 -10.87 1.73 8.97
CA ARG A 82 -9.66 2.11 8.24
C ARG A 82 -9.85 2.07 6.72
N VAL A 83 -10.45 0.99 6.19
CA VAL A 83 -10.73 0.86 4.75
C VAL A 83 -11.69 1.94 4.27
N ILE A 84 -12.75 2.22 5.02
CA ILE A 84 -13.70 3.28 4.71
C ILE A 84 -13.00 4.65 4.70
N TYR A 85 -12.15 4.93 5.68
CA TYR A 85 -11.41 6.18 5.78
C TYR A 85 -10.51 6.41 4.55
N GLU A 86 -9.71 5.42 4.17
CA GLU A 86 -8.81 5.54 3.02
C GLU A 86 -9.58 5.64 1.69
N LEU A 87 -10.73 4.96 1.60
CA LEU A 87 -11.63 5.09 0.44
C LEU A 87 -12.21 6.50 0.33
N ASP A 88 -12.56 7.14 1.44
CA ASP A 88 -13.02 8.54 1.43
C ASP A 88 -11.92 9.50 0.96
N LEU A 89 -10.69 9.35 1.46
CA LEU A 89 -9.54 10.13 0.99
C LEU A 89 -9.29 9.98 -0.51
N LEU A 90 -9.37 8.76 -1.04
CA LEU A 90 -9.25 8.49 -2.47
C LEU A 90 -10.36 9.17 -3.29
N ASN A 91 -11.60 9.13 -2.81
CA ASN A 91 -12.73 9.80 -3.46
C ASN A 91 -12.62 11.32 -3.43
N GLN A 92 -12.12 11.90 -2.34
CA GLN A 92 -11.81 13.32 -2.24
C GLN A 92 -10.72 13.70 -3.25
N ARG A 93 -9.63 12.93 -3.32
CA ARG A 93 -8.56 13.15 -4.30
C ARG A 93 -9.06 13.07 -5.74
N LYS A 94 -9.92 12.09 -6.06
CA LYS A 94 -10.56 11.97 -7.37
C LYS A 94 -11.33 13.23 -7.75
N LYS A 95 -12.14 13.77 -6.83
CA LYS A 95 -12.89 15.02 -7.05
C LYS A 95 -11.98 16.22 -7.32
N ILE A 96 -10.82 16.30 -6.64
CA ILE A 96 -9.84 17.38 -6.85
C ILE A 96 -9.23 17.29 -8.26
N LEU A 97 -8.90 16.08 -8.72
CA LEU A 97 -8.26 15.85 -10.03
C LEU A 97 -9.21 15.96 -11.23
N GLN A 98 -10.53 15.94 -11.00
CA GLN A 98 -11.57 16.03 -12.04
C GLN A 98 -12.18 17.43 -12.20
N ARG A 99 -11.69 18.41 -11.44
CA ARG A 99 -12.06 19.84 -11.57
C ARG A 99 -11.14 20.53 -12.55
#